data_AF-A0A937R2H8-F1
#
_entry.id   AF-A0A937R2H8-F1
#
_cell.length_a   1.000
_cell.length_b   1.000
_cell.length_c   1.000
_cell.angle_alpha   90.00
_cell.angle_beta   90.00
_cell.angle_gamma   90.00
#
_symmetry.space_group_name_H-M   'P 1'
#
loop_
_entity.id
_entity.type
_entity.pdbx_description
1 polymer ?
#
loop_
_entity_poly.entity_id
_entity_poly.type
_entity_poly.pdbx_seq_one_letter_code
_entity_poly.pdbx_strand_id
1 'polypeptide(L)'
;MDSDSRSVKKGKTKVSQVVDLQEGRLLMAVKRGYRNWESRFKEEFGLKTRLSQISLETLSYLAHGKEKGAFYIYDLVMGIKGWGSGFEFNELSPKKKMSVIDQHLFLLDRIRFECMKRLGWIEDYPGEEFSLVELISQFEKLAPGFQAKIPTLSQDHPGYEEYSRLNVFDQEAFIRKLIPEAVAKVQDSSITL
;
A
#
# COMPACT_ATOMS: atom_id res chain seq x y z
N MET A 1 46.14 -40.66 25.63
CA MET A 1 45.03 -41.45 25.09
C MET A 1 44.10 -41.68 26.27
N ASP A 2 42.91 -41.09 26.38
CA ASP A 2 42.08 -40.41 25.39
C ASP A 2 41.31 -39.26 26.01
N SER A 3 41.10 -38.27 25.17
CA SER A 3 40.22 -37.12 25.33
C SER A 3 38.76 -37.57 25.34
N ASP A 4 37.91 -36.97 26.18
CA ASP A 4 36.50 -36.81 25.81
C ASP A 4 35.95 -35.45 26.23
N SER A 5 35.92 -34.59 25.22
CA SER A 5 35.33 -33.27 25.17
C SER A 5 33.81 -33.36 25.04
N ARG A 6 33.08 -33.10 26.13
CA ARG A 6 31.63 -32.87 26.04
C ARG A 6 31.32 -31.49 25.49
N SER A 7 30.85 -31.52 24.25
CA SER A 7 30.38 -30.41 23.44
C SER A 7 29.23 -29.64 24.09
N VAL A 8 29.43 -28.33 24.23
CA VAL A 8 28.36 -27.35 24.44
C VAL A 8 27.67 -27.09 23.10
N LYS A 9 26.47 -27.65 22.89
CA LYS A 9 25.55 -27.21 21.81
C LYS A 9 24.08 -27.36 22.23
N LYS A 10 23.53 -26.34 22.89
CA LYS A 10 22.08 -26.07 22.89
C LYS A 10 21.86 -24.56 22.87
N GLY A 11 21.45 -24.02 21.72
CA GLY A 11 21.13 -22.59 21.59
C GLY A 11 20.72 -22.09 20.20
N LYS A 12 21.08 -22.79 19.10
CA LYS A 12 20.86 -22.25 17.73
C LYS A 12 19.54 -22.63 17.04
N THR A 13 18.77 -23.59 17.56
CA THR A 13 17.67 -24.20 16.77
C THR A 13 16.32 -23.48 16.90
N LYS A 14 16.06 -22.77 18.00
CA LYS A 14 14.70 -22.22 18.27
C LYS A 14 14.40 -20.91 17.54
N VAL A 15 15.41 -20.06 17.31
CA VAL A 15 15.24 -18.75 16.65
C VAL A 15 15.06 -18.91 15.14
N SER A 16 15.87 -19.75 14.49
CA SER A 16 15.79 -20.00 13.04
C SER A 16 14.45 -20.61 12.63
N GLN A 17 13.92 -21.55 13.41
CA GLN A 17 12.64 -22.21 13.13
C GLN A 17 11.45 -21.26 13.30
N VAL A 18 11.52 -20.32 14.25
CA VAL A 18 10.48 -19.31 14.46
C VAL A 18 10.47 -18.27 13.34
N VAL A 19 11.64 -17.86 12.85
CA VAL A 19 11.77 -16.94 11.70
C VAL A 19 11.18 -17.55 10.43
N ASP A 20 11.53 -18.80 10.12
CA ASP A 20 11.02 -19.54 8.95
C ASP A 20 9.48 -19.72 8.99
N LEU A 21 8.94 -20.02 10.18
CA LEU A 21 7.49 -20.13 10.37
C LEU A 21 6.75 -18.78 10.21
N GLN A 22 7.36 -17.67 10.61
CA GLN A 22 6.75 -16.34 10.41
C GLN A 22 6.79 -15.92 8.95
N GLU A 23 7.89 -16.18 8.25
CA GLU A 23 8.04 -15.92 6.83
C GLU A 23 7.06 -16.76 6.00
N GLY A 24 6.92 -18.05 6.30
CA GLY A 24 5.94 -18.93 5.67
C GLY A 24 4.48 -18.48 5.89
N ARG A 25 4.15 -17.98 7.09
CA ARG A 25 2.82 -17.42 7.37
C ARG A 25 2.56 -16.14 6.57
N LEU A 26 3.55 -15.26 6.47
CA LEU A 26 3.44 -14.03 5.69
C LEU A 26 3.24 -14.34 4.20
N LEU A 27 4.01 -15.27 3.63
CA LEU A 27 3.86 -15.68 2.23
C LEU A 27 2.47 -16.25 1.94
N MET A 28 1.91 -17.06 2.84
CA MET A 28 0.54 -17.55 2.71
C MET A 28 -0.50 -16.43 2.81
N ALA A 29 -0.29 -15.45 3.69
CA ALA A 29 -1.17 -14.29 3.82
C ALA A 29 -1.12 -13.41 2.55
N VAL A 30 0.07 -13.18 1.99
CA VAL A 30 0.28 -12.47 0.72
C VAL A 30 -0.44 -13.15 -0.44
N LYS A 31 -0.22 -14.46 -0.61
CA LYS A 31 -0.90 -15.24 -1.66
C LYS A 31 -2.43 -15.19 -1.51
N ARG A 32 -2.93 -15.17 -0.27
CA ARG A 32 -4.38 -15.05 -0.01
C ARG A 32 -4.89 -13.65 -0.31
N GLY A 33 -4.19 -12.61 0.15
CA GLY A 33 -4.58 -11.21 -0.02
C GLY A 33 -4.61 -10.77 -1.49
N TYR A 34 -3.68 -11.28 -2.31
CA TYR A 34 -3.66 -10.97 -3.74
C TYR A 34 -4.52 -11.88 -4.61
N ARG A 35 -5.13 -12.96 -4.09
CA ARG A 35 -5.90 -13.90 -4.92
C ARG A 35 -7.01 -13.21 -5.73
N ASN A 36 -7.78 -12.31 -5.10
CA ASN A 36 -8.85 -11.59 -5.77
C ASN A 36 -8.30 -10.51 -6.71
N TRP A 37 -7.14 -9.94 -6.40
CA TRP A 37 -6.43 -9.00 -7.28
C TRP A 37 -5.94 -9.68 -8.55
N GLU A 38 -5.21 -10.79 -8.45
CA GLU A 38 -4.72 -11.58 -9.59
C GLU A 38 -5.89 -12.03 -10.49
N SER A 39 -6.97 -12.51 -9.87
CA SER A 39 -8.17 -12.92 -10.61
C SER A 39 -8.83 -11.76 -11.36
N ARG A 40 -8.88 -10.56 -10.75
CA ARG A 40 -9.54 -9.38 -11.32
C ARG A 40 -8.69 -8.68 -12.37
N PHE A 41 -7.44 -8.38 -12.02
CA PHE A 41 -6.54 -7.50 -12.77
C PHE A 41 -5.66 -8.24 -13.76
N LYS A 42 -5.54 -9.57 -13.63
CA LYS A 42 -4.74 -10.41 -14.54
C LYS A 42 -3.26 -10.02 -14.59
N GLU A 43 -2.74 -9.52 -13.48
CA GLU A 43 -1.32 -9.20 -13.26
C GLU A 43 -0.83 -9.89 -11.99
N GLU A 44 0.49 -10.10 -11.91
CA GLU A 44 1.14 -10.79 -10.80
C GLU A 44 1.46 -9.84 -9.64
N PHE A 45 1.14 -10.27 -8.42
CA PHE A 45 1.44 -9.53 -7.21
C PHE A 45 2.19 -10.40 -6.21
N GLY A 46 3.03 -9.78 -5.39
CA GLY A 46 3.86 -10.50 -4.45
C GLY A 46 4.31 -9.65 -3.27
N LEU A 47 5.14 -10.26 -2.42
CA LEU A 47 5.62 -9.67 -1.18
C LEU A 47 6.32 -8.32 -1.37
N LYS A 48 7.00 -8.16 -2.52
CA LYS A 48 7.79 -6.97 -2.86
C LYS A 48 7.08 -6.01 -3.82
N THR A 49 5.83 -6.27 -4.19
CA THR A 49 5.12 -5.41 -5.15
C THR A 49 4.90 -4.02 -4.58
N ARG A 50 5.49 -3.03 -5.26
CA ARG A 50 5.34 -1.59 -5.01
C ARG A 50 4.28 -1.01 -5.95
N LEU A 51 3.72 0.15 -5.59
CA LEU A 51 2.75 0.85 -6.44
C LEU A 51 3.32 1.19 -7.82
N SER A 52 4.61 1.55 -7.90
CA SER A 52 5.31 1.82 -9.17
C SER A 52 5.41 0.63 -10.12
N GLN A 53 5.15 -0.59 -9.64
CA GLN A 53 5.19 -1.82 -10.45
C GLN A 53 3.80 -2.27 -10.92
N ILE A 54 2.73 -1.65 -10.41
CA ILE A 54 1.35 -1.98 -10.78
C ILE A 54 0.99 -1.28 -12.09
N SER A 55 0.21 -1.93 -12.97
CA SER A 55 -0.22 -1.31 -14.22
C SER A 55 -1.06 -0.04 -13.98
N LEU A 56 -1.06 0.86 -14.98
CA LEU A 56 -1.85 2.09 -14.91
C LEU A 56 -3.35 1.77 -14.86
N GLU A 57 -3.80 0.75 -15.59
CA GLU A 57 -5.20 0.28 -15.60
C GLU A 57 -5.67 -0.12 -14.20
N THR A 58 -4.88 -0.94 -13.49
CA THR A 58 -5.23 -1.35 -12.12
C THR A 58 -5.18 -0.18 -11.14
N LEU A 59 -4.16 0.68 -11.22
CA LEU A 59 -4.10 1.87 -10.36
C LEU A 59 -5.30 2.79 -10.60
N SER A 60 -5.69 2.99 -11.86
CA SER A 60 -6.88 3.74 -12.24
C SER A 60 -8.13 3.15 -11.59
N TYR A 61 -8.31 1.83 -11.69
CA TYR A 61 -9.43 1.13 -11.09
C TYR A 61 -9.48 1.30 -9.56
N LEU A 62 -8.34 1.16 -8.88
CA LEU A 62 -8.25 1.26 -7.43
C LEU A 62 -8.41 2.71 -6.92
N ALA A 63 -7.88 3.70 -7.64
CA ALA A 63 -7.83 5.11 -7.24
C ALA A 63 -9.21 5.77 -7.09
N HIS A 64 -10.23 5.24 -7.77
CA HIS A 64 -11.60 5.72 -7.67
C HIS A 64 -12.16 5.61 -6.26
N GLY A 65 -11.75 4.59 -5.48
CA GLY A 65 -12.19 4.39 -4.11
C GLY A 65 -13.71 4.21 -3.92
N LYS A 66 -14.48 3.99 -5.00
CA LYS A 66 -15.92 3.73 -4.97
C LYS A 66 -16.22 2.25 -5.19
N GLU A 67 -17.30 1.77 -4.56
CA GLU A 67 -17.87 0.43 -4.72
C GLU A 67 -16.82 -0.71 -4.69
N LYS A 68 -16.58 -1.33 -5.85
CA LYS A 68 -15.74 -2.51 -6.04
C LYS A 68 -14.26 -2.22 -5.78
N GLY A 69 -13.79 -0.98 -6.00
CA GLY A 69 -12.39 -0.62 -5.71
C GLY A 69 -12.05 -0.69 -4.22
N ALA A 70 -12.98 -0.23 -3.37
CA ALA A 70 -12.83 -0.30 -1.91
C ALA A 70 -12.77 -1.76 -1.43
N PHE A 71 -13.58 -2.65 -2.02
CA PHE A 71 -13.54 -4.08 -1.72
C PHE A 71 -12.14 -4.67 -1.89
N TYR A 72 -11.45 -4.41 -3.00
CA TYR A 72 -10.12 -4.99 -3.25
C TYR A 72 -9.08 -4.51 -2.24
N ILE A 73 -9.13 -3.25 -1.84
CA ILE A 73 -8.22 -2.72 -0.81
C ILE A 73 -8.54 -3.32 0.56
N TYR A 74 -9.82 -3.44 0.92
CA TYR A 74 -10.25 -4.09 2.17
C TYR A 74 -9.81 -5.55 2.21
N ASP A 75 -10.05 -6.29 1.13
CA ASP A 75 -9.70 -7.69 0.99
C ASP A 75 -8.19 -7.92 1.14
N LEU A 76 -7.37 -7.05 0.53
CA LEU A 76 -5.92 -7.10 0.69
C LEU A 76 -5.51 -6.85 2.14
N VAL A 77 -6.00 -5.77 2.77
CA VAL A 77 -5.69 -5.45 4.17
C VAL A 77 -6.08 -6.60 5.09
N MET A 78 -7.30 -7.11 4.96
CA MET A 78 -7.80 -8.21 5.78
C MET A 78 -7.02 -9.51 5.54
N GLY A 79 -6.70 -9.81 4.29
CA GLY A 79 -5.92 -10.99 3.90
C GLY A 79 -4.52 -10.98 4.52
N ILE A 80 -3.81 -9.86 4.42
CA ILE A 80 -2.47 -9.68 5.02
C ILE A 80 -2.53 -9.72 6.55
N LYS A 81 -3.55 -9.12 7.17
CA LYS A 81 -3.73 -9.13 8.64
C LYS A 81 -4.27 -10.46 9.18
N GLY A 82 -4.66 -11.39 8.31
CA GLY A 82 -5.25 -12.68 8.69
C GLY A 82 -6.65 -12.54 9.30
N TRP A 83 -7.42 -11.54 8.90
CA TRP A 83 -8.77 -11.25 9.41
C TRP A 83 -9.90 -11.79 8.54
N GLY A 84 -9.56 -12.57 7.51
CA GLY A 84 -10.52 -13.10 6.54
C GLY A 84 -10.38 -12.40 5.19
N SER A 85 -11.45 -12.45 4.41
CA SER A 85 -11.62 -11.81 3.10
C SER A 85 -12.46 -10.54 3.21
N GLY A 86 -12.39 -9.68 2.20
CA GLY A 86 -13.20 -8.46 2.12
C GLY A 86 -14.71 -8.72 2.17
N PHE A 87 -15.16 -9.93 1.83
CA PHE A 87 -16.57 -10.34 1.95
C PHE A 87 -17.04 -10.43 3.41
N GLU A 88 -16.14 -10.76 4.32
CA GLU A 88 -16.40 -10.91 5.76
C GLU A 88 -16.21 -9.58 6.52
N PHE A 89 -15.99 -8.46 5.81
CA PHE A 89 -15.76 -7.16 6.44
C PHE A 89 -16.86 -6.79 7.45
N ASN A 90 -18.13 -7.09 7.12
CA ASN A 90 -19.26 -6.80 7.99
C ASN A 90 -19.29 -7.64 9.28
N GLU A 91 -18.56 -8.75 9.33
CA GLU A 91 -18.46 -9.65 10.48
C GLU A 91 -17.34 -9.26 11.45
N LEU A 92 -16.46 -8.34 11.04
CA LEU A 92 -15.39 -7.84 11.89
C LEU A 92 -15.93 -7.09 13.11
N SER A 93 -15.19 -7.18 14.22
CA SER A 93 -15.44 -6.33 15.38
C SER A 93 -15.25 -4.85 15.02
N PRO A 94 -15.92 -3.91 15.71
CA PRO A 94 -15.83 -2.47 15.40
C PRO A 94 -14.39 -1.94 15.33
N LYS A 95 -13.52 -2.38 16.26
CA LYS A 95 -12.10 -2.01 16.28
C LYS A 95 -11.35 -2.46 15.02
N LYS A 96 -11.61 -3.69 14.55
CA LYS A 96 -10.98 -4.21 13.32
C LYS A 96 -11.52 -3.50 12.08
N LYS A 97 -12.83 -3.20 12.03
CA LYS A 97 -13.41 -2.41 10.94
C LYS A 97 -12.74 -1.05 10.81
N MET A 98 -12.59 -0.32 11.92
CA MET A 98 -11.92 0.97 11.91
C MET A 98 -10.49 0.86 11.39
N SER A 99 -9.72 -0.12 11.88
CA SER A 99 -8.36 -0.36 11.40
C SER A 99 -8.26 -0.69 9.91
N VAL A 100 -9.25 -1.40 9.34
CA VAL A 100 -9.32 -1.65 7.89
C VAL A 100 -9.63 -0.36 7.13
N ILE A 101 -10.57 0.46 7.63
CA ILE A 101 -10.94 1.75 7.01
C ILE A 101 -9.75 2.71 7.01
N ASP A 102 -9.04 2.84 8.13
CA ASP A 102 -7.88 3.74 8.25
C ASP A 102 -6.75 3.33 7.27
N GLN A 103 -6.45 2.04 7.21
CA GLN A 103 -5.48 1.50 6.25
C GLN A 103 -5.94 1.65 4.80
N HIS A 104 -7.23 1.49 4.54
CA HIS A 104 -7.78 1.72 3.21
C HIS A 104 -7.60 3.16 2.76
N LEU A 105 -8.01 4.14 3.58
CA LEU A 105 -7.84 5.56 3.26
C LEU A 105 -6.36 5.91 3.06
N PHE A 106 -5.50 5.36 3.92
CA PHE A 106 -4.06 5.52 3.81
C PHE A 106 -3.51 4.99 2.48
N LEU A 107 -3.85 3.75 2.10
CA LEU A 107 -3.40 3.14 0.84
C LEU A 107 -3.99 3.84 -0.38
N LEU A 108 -5.26 4.23 -0.30
CA LEU A 108 -5.98 4.92 -1.37
C LEU A 108 -5.30 6.25 -1.72
N ASP A 109 -4.86 7.02 -0.73
CA ASP A 109 -4.07 8.23 -0.96
C ASP A 109 -2.76 7.93 -1.71
N ARG A 110 -2.04 6.86 -1.36
CA ARG A 110 -0.77 6.52 -2.04
C ARG A 110 -1.00 6.05 -3.47
N ILE A 111 -2.06 5.28 -3.71
CA ILE A 111 -2.48 4.89 -5.05
C ILE A 111 -2.77 6.14 -5.91
N ARG A 112 -3.46 7.13 -5.34
CA ARG A 112 -3.76 8.40 -6.02
C ARG A 112 -2.51 9.24 -6.27
N PHE A 113 -1.57 9.27 -5.31
CA PHE A 113 -0.29 9.94 -5.52
C PHE A 113 0.55 9.26 -6.59
N GLU A 114 0.58 7.92 -6.64
CA GLU A 114 1.22 7.20 -7.74
C GLU A 114 0.60 7.57 -9.10
N CYS A 115 -0.73 7.68 -9.18
CA CYS A 115 -1.40 8.18 -10.39
C CYS A 115 -0.93 9.61 -10.75
N MET A 116 -0.90 10.53 -9.78
CA MET A 116 -0.41 11.89 -9.98
C MET A 116 1.05 11.93 -10.43
N LYS A 117 1.91 11.07 -9.87
CA LYS A 117 3.32 10.96 -10.23
C LYS A 117 3.48 10.51 -11.68
N ARG A 118 2.71 9.51 -12.12
CA ARG A 118 2.73 9.03 -13.51
C ARG A 118 2.21 10.03 -14.53
N LEU A 119 1.35 10.96 -14.10
CA LEU A 119 0.95 12.11 -14.91
C LEU A 119 2.02 13.23 -14.94
N GLY A 120 3.10 13.11 -14.16
CA GLY A 120 4.13 14.14 -14.01
C GLY A 120 3.71 15.30 -13.10
N TRP A 121 2.66 15.15 -12.30
CA TRP A 121 2.11 16.25 -11.48
C TRP A 121 2.84 16.40 -10.15
N ILE A 122 3.35 15.31 -9.61
CA ILE A 122 4.17 15.31 -8.39
C ILE A 122 5.50 14.61 -8.68
N GLU A 123 6.54 15.01 -7.96
CA GLU A 123 7.89 14.44 -8.12
C GLU A 123 8.06 13.18 -7.28
N ASP A 124 7.55 13.21 -6.05
CA ASP A 124 7.61 12.13 -5.08
C ASP A 124 6.39 12.11 -4.16
N TYR A 125 6.23 11.00 -3.42
CA TYR A 125 5.29 10.94 -2.31
C TYR A 125 5.80 10.04 -1.18
N PRO A 126 5.34 10.27 0.07
CA PRO A 126 5.74 9.45 1.21
C PRO A 126 5.31 7.99 1.06
N GLY A 127 6.30 7.09 1.04
CA GLY A 127 6.10 5.65 1.07
C GLY A 127 6.23 4.95 -0.28
N GLU A 128 6.62 5.65 -1.35
CA GLU A 128 6.79 5.08 -2.70
C GLU A 128 7.82 3.93 -2.77
N GLU A 129 8.75 3.87 -1.81
CA GLU A 129 9.79 2.86 -1.70
C GLU A 129 9.31 1.55 -1.04
N PHE A 130 8.13 1.55 -0.42
CA PHE A 130 7.60 0.40 0.31
C PHE A 130 6.69 -0.46 -0.56
N SER A 131 6.71 -1.77 -0.33
CA SER A 131 5.71 -2.66 -0.91
C SER A 131 4.34 -2.44 -0.26
N LEU A 132 3.26 -2.80 -0.96
CA LEU A 132 1.92 -2.80 -0.39
C LEU A 132 1.83 -3.64 0.90
N VAL A 133 2.56 -4.75 0.95
CA VAL A 133 2.58 -5.63 2.13
C VAL A 133 3.26 -4.95 3.31
N GLU A 134 4.34 -4.20 3.08
CA GLU A 134 5.01 -3.41 4.11
C GLU A 134 4.13 -2.27 4.61
N LEU A 135 3.48 -1.54 3.71
CA LEU A 135 2.54 -0.46 4.03
C LEU A 135 1.41 -0.93 4.95
N ILE A 136 0.89 -2.15 4.72
CA ILE A 136 -0.16 -2.77 5.54
C ILE A 136 0.41 -3.30 6.86
N SER A 137 1.49 -4.08 6.79
CA SER A 137 2.03 -4.80 7.94
C SER A 137 2.63 -3.84 8.97
N GLN A 138 3.24 -2.75 8.51
CA GLN A 138 3.91 -1.74 9.33
C GLN A 138 3.09 -0.44 9.46
N PHE A 139 1.79 -0.47 9.15
CA PHE A 139 0.91 0.70 9.15
C PHE A 139 1.07 1.61 10.38
N GLU A 140 0.98 1.05 11.59
CA GLU A 140 1.09 1.81 12.86
C GLU A 140 2.43 2.55 13.01
N LYS A 141 3.49 2.04 12.39
CA LYS A 141 4.82 2.65 12.41
C LYS A 141 4.99 3.69 11.32
N LEU A 142 4.49 3.42 10.11
CA LEU A 142 4.73 4.24 8.93
C LEU A 142 3.73 5.40 8.80
N ALA A 143 2.46 5.15 9.10
CA ALA A 143 1.37 6.09 8.81
C ALA A 143 1.54 7.47 9.47
N PRO A 144 1.92 7.59 10.75
CA PRO A 144 2.09 8.91 11.38
C PRO A 144 3.17 9.74 10.68
N GLY A 145 4.29 9.12 10.30
CA GLY A 145 5.39 9.80 9.63
C GLY A 145 5.05 10.21 8.19
N PHE A 146 4.18 9.46 7.52
CA PHE A 146 3.77 9.79 6.15
C PHE A 146 2.63 10.80 6.10
N GLN A 147 1.74 10.83 7.09
CA GLN A 147 0.69 11.85 7.19
C GLN A 147 1.27 13.24 7.48
N ALA A 148 2.45 13.32 8.10
CA ALA A 148 3.14 14.57 8.35
C ALA A 148 3.91 15.13 7.12
N LYS A 149 3.96 14.39 6.01
CA LYS A 149 4.70 14.77 4.80
C LYS A 149 3.73 14.97 3.64
N ILE A 150 3.94 16.05 2.90
CA ILE A 150 3.11 16.42 1.75
C ILE A 150 3.87 16.01 0.48
N PRO A 151 3.18 15.42 -0.52
CA PRO A 151 3.77 15.22 -1.84
C PRO A 151 4.25 16.55 -2.46
N THR A 152 5.38 16.50 -3.15
CA THR A 152 5.95 17.68 -3.82
C THR A 152 5.32 17.86 -5.19
N LEU A 153 4.66 19.00 -5.42
CA LEU A 153 4.13 19.33 -6.75
C LEU A 153 5.29 19.60 -7.72
N SER A 154 5.20 19.06 -8.93
CA SER A 154 6.18 19.27 -10.01
C SER A 154 6.22 20.74 -10.44
N GLN A 155 7.41 21.26 -10.72
CA GLN A 155 7.62 22.61 -11.25
C GLN A 155 6.97 22.82 -12.63
N ASP A 156 6.80 21.74 -13.39
CA ASP A 156 6.16 21.77 -14.71
C ASP A 156 4.63 21.80 -14.63
N HIS A 157 4.05 21.61 -13.44
CA HIS A 157 2.60 21.67 -13.26
C HIS A 157 2.10 23.12 -13.37
N PRO A 158 1.03 23.42 -14.15
CA PRO A 158 0.52 24.79 -14.32
C PRO A 158 0.18 25.51 -13.01
N GLY A 159 -0.22 24.75 -11.99
CA GLY A 159 -0.53 25.27 -10.64
C GLY A 159 0.68 25.50 -9.72
N TYR A 160 1.92 25.26 -10.17
CA TYR A 160 3.10 25.31 -9.30
C TYR A 160 3.36 26.69 -8.70
N GLU A 161 3.19 27.75 -9.48
CA GLU A 161 3.42 29.11 -9.00
C GLU A 161 2.47 29.48 -7.85
N GLU A 162 1.20 29.05 -7.92
CA GLU A 162 0.25 29.21 -6.82
C GLU A 162 0.66 28.38 -5.61
N TYR A 163 0.91 27.08 -5.82
CA TYR A 163 1.31 26.13 -4.78
C TYR A 163 2.55 26.58 -3.99
N SER A 164 3.57 27.10 -4.67
CA SER A 164 4.83 27.52 -4.04
C SER A 164 4.68 28.70 -3.06
N ARG A 165 3.60 29.48 -3.19
CA ARG A 165 3.30 30.64 -2.31
C ARG A 165 2.47 30.26 -1.08
N LEU A 166 1.95 29.04 -1.02
CA LEU A 166 1.09 28.57 0.06
C LEU A 166 1.90 28.13 1.28
N ASN A 167 1.29 28.21 2.46
CA ASN A 167 1.83 27.52 3.63
C ASN A 167 1.61 26.00 3.52
N VAL A 168 2.25 25.24 4.40
CA VAL A 168 2.22 23.77 4.42
C VAL A 168 0.78 23.20 4.44
N PHE A 169 -0.13 23.74 5.25
CA PHE A 169 -1.51 23.23 5.31
C PHE A 169 -2.28 23.47 4.00
N ASP A 170 -2.10 24.65 3.42
CA ASP A 170 -2.74 25.01 2.17
C ASP A 170 -2.14 24.24 0.98
N GLN A 171 -0.85 23.90 1.04
CA GLN A 171 -0.20 23.02 0.06
C GLN A 171 -0.80 21.61 0.06
N GLU A 172 -1.04 21.01 1.23
CA GLU A 172 -1.70 19.71 1.29
C GLU A 172 -3.11 19.78 0.69
N ALA A 173 -3.88 20.80 1.09
CA ALA A 173 -5.22 21.03 0.55
C ALA A 173 -5.20 21.23 -0.97
N PHE A 174 -4.19 21.94 -1.49
CA PHE A 174 -3.99 22.16 -2.92
C PHE A 174 -3.76 20.83 -3.65
N ILE A 175 -2.80 20.01 -3.21
CA ILE A 175 -2.56 18.67 -3.78
C ILE A 175 -3.82 17.81 -3.75
N ARG A 176 -4.54 17.78 -2.61
CA ARG A 176 -5.77 16.99 -2.47
C ARG A 176 -6.88 17.43 -3.44
N LYS A 177 -6.96 18.72 -3.77
CA LYS A 177 -7.94 19.23 -4.76
C LYS A 177 -7.63 18.77 -6.19
N LEU A 178 -6.38 18.42 -6.50
CA LEU A 178 -5.98 17.91 -7.82
C LEU A 178 -6.34 16.42 -8.02
N ILE A 179 -6.52 15.66 -6.93
CA ILE A 179 -6.78 14.21 -6.98
C ILE A 179 -7.93 13.83 -7.92
N PRO A 180 -9.13 14.46 -7.87
CA PRO A 180 -10.23 14.07 -8.75
C PRO A 180 -9.88 14.21 -10.23
N GLU A 181 -9.17 15.28 -10.60
CA GLU A 181 -8.72 15.50 -11.98
C GLU A 181 -7.66 14.48 -12.41
N ALA A 182 -6.71 14.18 -11.51
CA ALA A 182 -5.67 13.19 -11.76
C ALA A 182 -6.26 11.80 -12.02
N VAL A 183 -7.22 11.38 -11.19
CA VAL A 183 -7.90 10.08 -11.34
C VAL A 183 -8.66 10.01 -12.65
N ALA A 184 -9.35 11.08 -13.05
CA ALA A 184 -10.06 11.15 -14.33
C ALA A 184 -9.10 11.03 -15.53
N LYS A 185 -8.00 11.78 -15.55
CA LYS A 185 -7.02 11.72 -16.66
C LYS A 185 -6.33 10.37 -16.80
N VAL A 186 -6.01 9.72 -15.68
CA VAL A 186 -5.44 8.37 -15.70
C VAL A 186 -6.44 7.36 -16.27
N GLN A 187 -7.74 7.52 -16.00
CA GLN A 187 -8.79 6.67 -16.56
C GLN A 187 -8.89 6.83 -18.08
N ASP A 188 -8.95 8.05 -18.59
CA ASP A 188 -9.01 8.32 -20.03
C ASP A 188 -7.78 7.75 -20.75
N SER A 189 -6.60 7.89 -20.14
CA SER A 189 -5.33 7.35 -20.66
C SER A 189 -5.32 5.82 -20.67
N SER A 190 -5.98 5.18 -19.70
CA SER A 190 -6.05 3.70 -19.61
C SER A 190 -7.03 3.11 -20.63
N ILE A 191 -7.98 3.88 -21.16
CA ILE A 191 -8.94 3.45 -22.19
C ILE A 191 -8.35 3.59 -23.60
N THR A 192 -7.31 4.40 -23.76
CA THR A 192 -6.73 4.78 -25.05
C THR A 192 -5.54 3.90 -25.48
N LEU A 193 -5.05 3.03 -24.59
CA LEU A 193 -3.97 2.06 -24.83
C LEU A 193 -4.51 0.65 -25.04
#